data_AF-A0A9X2E639-F1
#
_entry.id   AF-A0A9X2E639-F1
#
_cell.length_a   1.000
_cell.length_b   1.000
_cell.length_c   1.000
_cell.angle_alpha   90.00
_cell.angle_beta   90.00
_cell.angle_gamma   90.00
#
_symmetry.space_group_name_H-M   'P 1'
#
loop_
_entity.id
_entity.type
_entity.pdbx_description
1 polymer ?
#
loop_
_entity_poly.entity_id
_entity_poly.type
_entity_poly.pdbx_seq_one_letter_code
_entity_poly.pdbx_strand_id
1 'polypeptide(L)'
;MTTLRELLQGVADRGLSTRAMEKRVEDAARSAGTDMRLNRGTASLILSGKYKSRPSDATIRAIAFLAEVPQRVAFEAAGRPSPAAPFKDELPEGVDQLSPKRRRVAIEVLRALIEAEQLEHRAEEAAVAAADDAARPATKNGSADYIWGTPSPEQLAELTPEMLAELEQQNAPDRPD
;
A
#
# COMPACT_ATOMS: atom_id res chain seq x y z
N MET A 1 14.76 -17.52 -6.58
CA MET A 1 14.77 -16.14 -6.07
C MET A 1 13.54 -16.00 -5.19
N THR A 2 13.70 -15.55 -3.96
CA THR A 2 12.58 -15.39 -3.03
C THR A 2 11.78 -14.15 -3.41
N THR A 3 10.46 -14.25 -3.53
CA THR A 3 9.57 -13.12 -3.84
C THR A 3 8.86 -12.60 -2.58
N LEU A 4 8.37 -11.36 -2.59
CA LEU A 4 7.54 -10.84 -1.49
C LEU A 4 6.29 -11.70 -1.24
N ARG A 5 5.73 -12.30 -2.29
CA ARG A 5 4.61 -13.23 -2.18
C ARG A 5 5.00 -14.46 -1.39
N GLU A 6 6.15 -15.06 -1.67
CA GLU A 6 6.65 -16.25 -0.97
C GLU A 6 6.93 -15.96 0.50
N LEU A 7 7.52 -14.79 0.81
CA LEU A 7 7.72 -14.35 2.19
C LEU A 7 6.38 -14.25 2.94
N LEU A 8 5.39 -13.58 2.34
CA LEU A 8 4.08 -13.39 2.98
C LEU A 8 3.26 -14.70 3.03
N GLN A 9 3.43 -15.58 2.04
CA GLN A 9 2.84 -16.91 2.03
C GLN A 9 3.36 -17.75 3.20
N GLY A 10 4.67 -17.73 3.47
CA GLY A 10 5.24 -18.39 4.65
C GLY A 10 4.69 -17.86 5.99
N VAL A 11 4.27 -16.58 6.05
CA VAL A 11 3.55 -16.03 7.22
C VAL A 11 2.13 -16.60 7.32
N ALA A 12 1.42 -16.67 6.19
CA ALA A 12 0.07 -17.22 6.13
C ALA A 12 0.06 -18.73 6.47
N ASP A 13 1.07 -19.47 6.03
CA ASP A 13 1.23 -20.90 6.32
C ASP A 13 1.48 -21.17 7.81
N ARG A 14 2.01 -20.18 8.55
CA ARG A 14 2.09 -20.19 10.02
C ARG A 14 0.77 -19.89 10.72
N GLY A 15 -0.33 -19.73 9.98
CA GLY A 15 -1.68 -19.53 10.50
C GLY A 15 -2.06 -18.08 10.78
N LEU A 16 -1.25 -17.10 10.37
CA LEU A 16 -1.59 -15.68 10.53
C LEU A 16 -2.57 -15.25 9.44
N SER A 17 -3.78 -14.86 9.84
CA SER A 17 -4.73 -14.22 8.93
C SER A 17 -4.25 -12.82 8.52
N THR A 18 -4.69 -12.32 7.36
CA THR A 18 -4.35 -10.97 6.89
C THR A 18 -4.80 -9.86 7.85
N ARG A 19 -5.88 -10.07 8.61
CA ARG A 19 -6.29 -9.18 9.71
C ARG A 19 -5.30 -9.18 10.87
N ALA A 20 -4.79 -10.37 11.23
CA ALA A 20 -3.80 -10.49 12.30
C ALA A 20 -2.44 -9.90 11.87
N MET A 21 -2.07 -10.04 10.60
CA MET A 21 -0.86 -9.41 10.03
C MET A 21 -0.91 -7.89 10.14
N GLU A 22 -1.99 -7.26 9.68
CA GLU A 22 -2.20 -5.81 9.76
C GLU A 22 -2.08 -5.31 11.22
N LYS A 23 -2.83 -5.93 12.14
CA LYS A 23 -2.77 -5.58 13.57
C LYS A 23 -1.36 -5.70 14.15
N ARG A 24 -0.64 -6.78 13.84
CA ARG A 24 0.72 -7.02 14.36
C ARG A 24 1.72 -5.98 13.84
N VAL A 25 1.57 -5.56 12.58
CA VAL A 25 2.38 -4.48 12.00
C VAL A 25 2.05 -3.14 12.67
N GLU A 26 0.77 -2.83 12.91
CA GLU A 26 0.37 -1.60 13.59
C GLU A 26 0.89 -1.53 15.03
N ASP A 27 0.82 -2.64 15.78
CA ASP A 27 1.35 -2.73 17.14
C ASP A 27 2.88 -2.58 17.17
N ALA A 28 3.57 -3.22 16.22
CA ALA A 28 5.02 -3.10 16.06
C ALA A 28 5.46 -1.69 15.63
N ALA A 29 4.76 -1.06 14.69
CA ALA A 29 5.07 0.30 14.23
C ALA A 29 4.91 1.32 15.36
N ARG A 30 3.87 1.17 16.19
CA ARG A 30 3.63 2.03 17.36
C ARG A 30 4.70 1.85 18.44
N SER A 31 5.16 0.63 18.69
CA SER A 31 6.13 0.35 19.76
C SER A 31 7.57 0.64 19.36
N ALA A 32 7.96 0.34 18.12
CA ALA A 32 9.32 0.51 17.62
C ALA A 32 9.60 1.90 17.02
N GLY A 33 8.56 2.74 16.84
CA GLY A 33 8.68 4.04 16.18
C GLY A 33 9.20 3.96 14.74
N THR A 34 9.06 2.80 14.10
CA THR A 34 9.58 2.54 12.75
C THR A 34 8.45 2.67 11.72
N ASP A 35 8.75 3.26 10.57
CA ASP A 35 7.81 3.39 9.46
C ASP A 35 7.55 2.04 8.78
N MET A 36 6.51 1.34 9.26
CA MET A 36 6.01 0.07 8.74
C MET A 36 4.50 0.14 8.57
N ARG A 37 4.00 -0.26 7.40
CA ARG A 37 2.55 -0.26 7.10
C ARG A 37 2.20 -1.40 6.15
N LEU A 38 1.26 -2.24 6.55
CA LEU A 38 0.67 -3.27 5.69
C LEU A 38 -0.82 -3.38 6.01
N ASN A 39 -1.66 -2.96 5.07
CA ASN A 39 -3.09 -3.12 5.21
C ASN A 39 -3.55 -4.53 4.76
N ARG A 40 -4.71 -4.96 5.25
CA ARG A 40 -5.29 -6.27 4.92
C ARG A 40 -5.51 -6.49 3.42
N GLY A 41 -5.93 -5.45 2.70
CA GLY A 41 -6.24 -5.53 1.27
C GLY A 41 -4.99 -5.80 0.42
N THR A 42 -3.94 -5.04 0.67
CA THR A 42 -2.60 -5.20 0.09
C THR A 42 -2.05 -6.58 0.40
N ALA A 43 -2.13 -7.04 1.64
CA ALA A 43 -1.71 -8.39 2.00
C ALA A 43 -2.44 -9.48 1.19
N SER A 44 -3.77 -9.34 1.04
CA SER A 44 -4.59 -10.27 0.24
C SER A 44 -4.23 -10.25 -1.26
N LEU A 45 -3.99 -9.06 -1.82
CA LEU A 45 -3.59 -8.90 -3.22
C LEU A 45 -2.20 -9.51 -3.47
N ILE A 46 -1.25 -9.35 -2.54
CA ILE A 46 0.10 -9.92 -2.65
C ILE A 46 0.02 -11.45 -2.59
N LEU A 47 -0.71 -12.02 -1.62
CA LEU A 47 -0.88 -13.47 -1.48
C LEU A 47 -1.53 -14.10 -2.72
N SER A 48 -2.55 -13.45 -3.27
CA SER A 48 -3.24 -13.91 -4.48
C SER A 48 -2.44 -13.68 -5.78
N GLY A 49 -1.28 -13.01 -5.71
CA GLY A 49 -0.49 -12.65 -6.88
C GLY A 49 -1.16 -11.60 -7.79
N LYS A 50 -2.22 -10.96 -7.31
CA LYS A 50 -2.98 -9.93 -8.05
C LYS A 50 -2.51 -8.51 -7.75
N TYR A 51 -1.54 -8.34 -6.86
CA TYR A 51 -0.94 -7.05 -6.58
C TYR A 51 -0.06 -6.61 -7.76
N LYS A 52 -0.56 -5.68 -8.55
CA LYS A 52 0.11 -5.17 -9.75
C LYS A 52 0.95 -3.92 -9.49
N SER A 53 0.65 -3.21 -8.39
CA SER A 53 1.36 -2.00 -7.98
C SER A 53 2.71 -2.34 -7.36
N ARG A 54 3.63 -1.36 -7.36
CA ARG A 54 4.89 -1.49 -6.62
C ARG A 54 4.63 -1.29 -5.12
N PRO A 55 5.06 -2.23 -4.24
CA PRO A 55 4.95 -2.06 -2.80
C PRO A 55 5.83 -0.90 -2.32
N SER A 56 5.34 -0.11 -1.36
CA SER A 56 6.14 0.95 -0.72
C SER A 56 7.19 0.37 0.23
N ASP A 57 8.21 1.15 0.55
CA ASP A 57 9.24 0.76 1.52
C ASP A 57 8.65 0.39 2.89
N ALA A 58 7.62 1.10 3.35
CA ALA A 58 6.92 0.79 4.60
C ALA A 58 6.23 -0.59 4.54
N THR A 59 5.72 -0.98 3.38
CA THR A 59 5.14 -2.30 3.14
C THR A 59 6.21 -3.39 3.07
N ILE A 60 7.33 -3.12 2.40
CA ILE A 60 8.46 -4.07 2.33
C ILE A 60 9.03 -4.33 3.74
N ARG A 61 9.23 -3.27 4.55
CA ARG A 61 9.66 -3.39 5.95
C ARG A 61 8.66 -4.18 6.80
N ALA A 62 7.36 -3.95 6.61
CA ALA A 62 6.31 -4.71 7.30
C ALA A 62 6.34 -6.20 6.94
N ILE A 63 6.56 -6.54 5.66
CA ILE A 63 6.69 -7.94 5.21
C ILE A 63 7.94 -8.58 5.80
N ALA A 64 9.08 -7.87 5.85
CA ALA A 64 10.30 -8.35 6.49
C ALA A 64 10.08 -8.70 7.97
N PHE A 65 9.42 -7.79 8.70
CA PHE A 65 9.07 -7.98 10.10
C PHE A 65 8.15 -9.19 10.31
N LEU A 66 7.09 -9.33 9.51
CA LEU A 66 6.15 -10.45 9.62
C LEU A 66 6.79 -11.79 9.26
N ALA A 67 7.64 -11.82 8.24
CA ALA A 67 8.36 -13.00 7.81
C ALA A 67 9.56 -13.34 8.73
N GLU A 68 9.88 -12.48 9.70
CA GLU A 68 11.02 -12.63 10.61
C GLU A 68 12.35 -12.78 9.86
N VAL A 69 12.47 -12.06 8.73
CA VAL A 69 13.69 -12.02 7.90
C VAL A 69 14.35 -10.64 7.98
N PRO A 70 15.67 -10.54 7.72
CA PRO A 70 16.33 -9.25 7.59
C PRO A 70 15.69 -8.38 6.51
N GLN A 71 15.60 -7.07 6.73
CA GLN A 71 15.00 -6.13 5.75
C GLN A 71 15.63 -6.25 4.36
N ARG A 72 16.96 -6.44 4.29
CA ARG A 72 17.69 -6.68 3.04
C ARG A 72 17.04 -7.76 2.17
N VAL A 73 16.60 -8.87 2.77
CA VAL A 73 15.98 -9.99 2.05
C VAL A 73 14.64 -9.57 1.45
N ALA A 74 13.83 -8.82 2.18
CA ALA A 74 12.54 -8.34 1.67
C ALA A 74 12.71 -7.26 0.58
N PHE A 75 13.68 -6.36 0.73
CA PHE A 75 14.01 -5.37 -0.29
C PHE A 75 14.54 -6.02 -1.57
N GLU A 76 15.44 -6.99 -1.45
CA GLU A 76 15.91 -7.79 -2.58
C GLU A 76 14.77 -8.58 -3.26
N ALA A 77 13.87 -9.18 -2.45
CA ALA A 77 12.67 -9.86 -2.95
C ALA A 77 11.67 -8.92 -3.64
N ALA A 78 11.76 -7.61 -3.38
CA ALA A 78 11.00 -6.56 -4.05
C ALA A 78 11.74 -5.95 -5.25
N GLY A 79 12.98 -6.38 -5.53
CA GLY A 79 13.86 -5.77 -6.53
C GLY A 79 14.27 -4.33 -6.17
N ARG A 80 14.26 -3.98 -4.88
CA ARG A 80 14.59 -2.65 -4.35
C ARG A 80 15.97 -2.68 -3.67
N PRO A 81 16.76 -1.61 -3.75
CA PRO A 81 17.97 -1.50 -2.94
C PRO A 81 17.57 -1.54 -1.45
N SER A 82 18.22 -2.40 -0.68
CA SER A 82 18.05 -2.40 0.78
C SER A 82 18.54 -1.08 1.34
N PRO A 83 17.83 -0.46 2.31
CA PRO A 83 18.44 0.50 3.20
C PRO A 83 19.71 -0.14 3.76
N ALA A 84 20.84 0.56 3.67
CA ALA A 84 22.13 0.08 4.17
C ALA A 84 22.09 -0.13 5.70
N ALA A 85 23.20 -0.57 6.29
CA ALA A 85 23.31 -0.56 7.75
C ALA A 85 22.99 0.86 8.26
N PRO A 86 22.56 1.02 9.53
CA PRO A 86 22.34 2.36 10.07
C PRO A 86 23.55 3.23 9.77
N PHE A 87 23.35 4.36 9.10
CA PHE A 87 24.46 5.18 8.57
C PHE A 87 25.54 5.50 9.62
N LYS A 88 25.16 5.60 10.90
CA LYS A 88 26.06 5.77 12.05
C LYS A 88 27.13 4.68 12.18
N ASP A 89 26.83 3.45 11.76
CA ASP A 89 27.71 2.29 11.86
C ASP A 89 28.72 2.26 10.71
N GLU A 90 28.53 3.12 9.69
CA GLU A 90 29.42 3.31 8.54
C GLU A 90 30.27 4.58 8.66
N LEU A 91 30.08 5.38 9.72
CA LEU A 91 30.82 6.62 9.93
C LEU A 91 32.29 6.31 10.29
N PRO A 92 33.26 7.05 9.72
CA PRO A 92 34.66 6.92 10.09
C PRO A 92 34.91 7.17 11.58
N GLU A 93 35.95 6.52 12.11
CA GLU A 93 36.43 6.82 13.47
C GLU A 93 36.76 8.32 13.60
N GLY A 94 36.38 8.92 14.73
CA GLY A 94 36.65 10.33 15.02
C GLY A 94 35.60 11.33 14.50
N VAL A 95 34.52 10.89 13.84
CA VAL A 95 33.39 11.78 13.48
C VAL A 95 32.81 12.49 14.71
N ASP A 96 32.75 11.81 15.86
CA ASP A 96 32.31 12.41 17.12
C ASP A 96 33.29 13.45 17.69
N GLN A 97 34.54 13.49 17.19
CA GLN A 97 35.57 14.43 17.62
C GLN A 97 35.62 15.69 16.74
N LEU A 98 34.74 15.80 15.73
CA LEU A 98 34.66 17.00 14.90
C LEU A 98 34.33 18.24 15.73
N SER A 99 35.02 19.35 15.42
CA SER A 99 34.72 20.65 16.02
C SER A 99 33.28 21.08 15.74
N PRO A 100 32.65 21.91 16.60
CA PRO A 100 31.25 22.29 16.42
C PRO A 100 30.93 22.90 15.04
N LYS A 101 31.86 23.68 14.48
CA LYS A 101 31.71 24.27 13.14
C LYS A 101 31.73 23.19 12.04
N ARG A 102 32.65 22.22 12.11
CA ARG A 102 32.75 21.14 11.12
C ARG A 102 31.56 20.18 11.22
N ARG A 103 31.13 19.87 12.43
CA ARG A 103 29.94 19.05 12.68
C ARG A 103 28.68 19.69 12.06
N ARG A 104 28.52 21.01 12.18
CA ARG A 104 27.40 21.74 11.58
C ARG A 104 27.39 21.61 10.05
N VAL A 105 28.53 21.82 9.41
CA VAL A 105 28.65 21.69 7.94
C VAL A 105 28.30 20.28 7.48
N ALA A 106 28.79 19.25 8.16
CA ALA A 106 28.46 17.86 7.82
C ALA A 106 26.94 17.61 7.90
N ILE A 107 26.29 18.11 8.95
CA ILE A 107 24.82 17.99 9.11
C ILE A 107 24.08 18.71 7.98
N GLU A 108 24.53 19.91 7.58
CA GLU A 108 23.91 20.68 6.50
C GLU A 108 24.01 19.94 5.15
N VAL A 109 25.16 19.35 4.84
CA VAL A 109 25.33 18.53 3.62
C VAL A 109 24.41 17.32 3.65
N LEU A 110 24.35 16.59 4.76
CA LEU A 110 23.46 15.42 4.90
C LEU A 110 21.98 15.82 4.74
N ARG A 111 21.57 16.96 5.28
CA ARG A 111 20.19 17.47 5.08
C ARG A 111 19.90 17.76 3.61
N ALA A 112 20.81 18.43 2.91
CA ALA A 112 20.64 18.73 1.50
C ALA A 112 20.53 17.45 0.65
N LEU A 113 21.31 16.41 0.97
CA LEU A 113 21.23 15.12 0.28
C LEU A 113 19.89 14.42 0.54
N ILE A 114 19.40 14.41 1.78
CA ILE A 114 18.09 13.85 2.11
C ILE A 114 16.97 14.59 1.36
N GLU A 115 17.02 15.92 1.30
CA GLU A 115 16.04 16.72 0.58
C GLU A 115 16.05 16.43 -0.93
N ALA A 116 17.23 16.30 -1.53
CA ALA A 116 17.38 15.93 -2.95
C ALA A 116 16.81 14.54 -3.23
N GLU A 117 17.14 13.54 -2.42
CA GLU A 117 16.65 12.17 -2.60
C GLU A 117 15.14 12.07 -2.38
N GLN A 118 14.57 12.80 -1.42
CA GLN A 118 13.12 12.88 -1.24
C GLN A 118 12.41 13.55 -2.43
N LEU A 119 13.06 14.52 -3.07
CA LEU A 119 12.51 15.18 -4.24
C LEU A 119 12.53 14.23 -5.44
N GLU A 120 13.61 13.48 -5.62
CA GLU A 120 13.72 12.43 -6.64
C GLU A 120 12.65 11.36 -6.43
N HIS A 121 12.52 10.81 -5.21
CA HIS A 121 11.51 9.80 -4.91
C HIS A 121 10.08 10.33 -5.13
N ARG A 122 9.80 11.58 -4.75
CA ARG A 122 8.50 12.22 -5.02
C ARG A 122 8.25 12.43 -6.51
N ALA A 123 9.28 12.78 -7.28
CA ALA A 123 9.18 12.92 -8.73
C ALA A 123 8.95 11.55 -9.41
N GLU A 124 9.61 10.50 -8.93
CA GLU A 124 9.37 9.13 -9.37
C GLU A 124 7.95 8.66 -9.02
N GLU A 125 7.49 8.89 -7.80
CA GLU A 125 6.13 8.58 -7.37
C GLU A 125 5.08 9.34 -8.19
N ALA A 126 5.31 10.63 -8.45
CA ALA A 126 4.43 11.44 -9.29
C ALA A 126 4.44 10.98 -10.76
N ALA A 127 5.59 10.56 -11.29
CA ALA A 127 5.70 10.01 -12.64
C ALA A 127 5.00 8.65 -12.75
N VAL A 128 5.10 7.81 -11.73
CA VAL A 128 4.38 6.53 -11.64
C VAL A 128 2.88 6.77 -11.52
N ALA A 129 2.44 7.71 -10.69
CA ALA A 129 1.03 8.07 -10.56
C ALA A 129 0.46 8.64 -11.87
N ALA A 130 1.22 9.47 -12.58
CA ALA A 130 0.83 9.99 -13.89
C ALA A 130 0.78 8.90 -14.97
N ALA A 131 1.69 7.92 -14.93
CA ALA A 131 1.67 6.77 -15.83
C ALA A 131 0.49 5.82 -15.54
N ASP A 132 0.14 5.62 -14.26
CA ASP A 132 -1.03 4.85 -13.84
C ASP A 132 -2.34 5.56 -14.25
N ASP A 133 -2.39 6.90 -14.18
CA ASP A 133 -3.54 7.68 -14.65
C ASP A 133 -3.66 7.66 -16.18
N ALA A 134 -2.53 7.71 -16.91
CA ALA A 134 -2.50 7.58 -18.37
C ALA A 134 -2.84 6.16 -18.86
N ALA A 135 -2.53 5.12 -18.07
CA ALA A 135 -2.88 3.72 -18.34
C ALA A 135 -4.30 3.36 -17.90
N ARG A 136 -4.99 4.25 -17.16
CA ARG A 136 -6.39 4.09 -16.82
C ARG A 136 -7.19 4.23 -18.12
N PRO A 137 -7.90 3.17 -18.58
CA PRO A 137 -8.71 3.31 -19.79
C PRO A 137 -9.69 4.44 -19.56
N ALA A 138 -9.70 5.43 -20.45
CA ALA A 138 -10.70 6.48 -20.46
C ALA A 138 -12.06 5.80 -20.47
N THR A 139 -12.71 5.74 -19.31
CA THR A 139 -14.10 5.37 -19.22
C THR A 139 -14.85 6.49 -19.94
N LYS A 140 -15.07 6.30 -21.24
CA LYS A 140 -16.18 6.96 -21.92
C LYS A 140 -17.42 6.46 -21.20
N ASN A 141 -17.87 7.23 -20.21
CA ASN A 141 -19.24 7.28 -19.75
C ASN A 141 -19.42 8.63 -19.07
N GLY A 142 -19.78 9.62 -19.89
CA GLY A 142 -20.75 10.58 -19.42
C GLY A 142 -22.07 9.84 -19.31
N SER A 143 -22.54 9.60 -18.09
CA SER A 143 -23.95 9.57 -17.71
C SER A 143 -24.08 9.11 -16.26
N ALA A 144 -24.58 10.02 -15.43
CA ALA A 144 -25.58 9.82 -14.38
C ALA A 144 -25.44 8.62 -13.42
N ASP A 145 -25.37 8.97 -12.13
CA ASP A 145 -26.14 8.35 -11.06
C ASP A 145 -26.28 6.82 -11.07
N TYR A 146 -25.37 6.16 -10.36
CA TYR A 146 -25.70 4.89 -9.71
C TYR A 146 -25.91 5.15 -8.21
N ILE A 147 -27.11 5.61 -7.88
CA ILE A 147 -27.73 5.40 -6.57
C ILE A 147 -28.48 4.07 -6.65
N TRP A 148 -28.30 3.26 -5.61
CA TRP A 148 -28.92 1.96 -5.36
C TRP A 148 -30.40 1.86 -5.80
N GLY A 149 -30.75 0.89 -6.66
CA GLY A 149 -32.09 0.29 -6.62
C GLY A 149 -33.13 0.54 -7.72
N THR A 150 -32.77 0.78 -8.98
CA THR A 150 -33.72 0.59 -10.11
C THR A 150 -33.10 -0.22 -11.25
N PRO A 151 -33.77 -1.28 -11.75
CA PRO A 151 -33.31 -2.01 -12.93
C PRO A 151 -33.33 -1.11 -14.17
N SER A 152 -32.35 -1.27 -15.06
CA SER A 152 -32.28 -0.57 -16.35
C SER A 152 -33.52 -0.90 -17.22
N PRO A 153 -34.00 0.02 -18.09
CA PRO A 153 -35.12 -0.25 -19.01
C PRO A 153 -34.93 -1.47 -19.91
N GLU A 154 -33.69 -1.86 -20.21
CA GLU A 154 -33.40 -3.11 -20.93
C GLU A 154 -33.68 -4.36 -20.09
N GLN A 155 -33.45 -4.29 -18.77
CA GLN A 155 -33.75 -5.37 -17.82
C GLN A 155 -35.24 -5.46 -17.52
N LEU A 156 -35.99 -4.36 -17.64
CA LEU A 156 -37.45 -4.35 -17.50
C LEU A 156 -38.17 -5.02 -18.68
N ALA A 157 -37.55 -5.05 -19.87
CA ALA A 157 -38.11 -5.70 -21.06
C ALA A 157 -38.01 -7.24 -21.01
N GLU A 158 -37.14 -7.80 -20.18
CA GLU A 158 -36.94 -9.25 -20.01
C GLU A 158 -37.74 -9.84 -18.83
N LEU A 159 -38.41 -8.99 -18.03
CA LEU A 159 -39.20 -9.44 -16.88
C LEU A 159 -40.60 -9.88 -17.31
N THR A 160 -41.05 -11.01 -16.75
CA THR A 160 -42.42 -11.46 -16.95
C THR A 160 -43.41 -10.50 -16.26
N PRO A 161 -44.66 -10.40 -16.74
CA PRO A 161 -45.68 -9.54 -16.12
C PRO A 161 -45.89 -9.81 -14.62
N GLU A 162 -45.63 -11.04 -14.17
CA GLU A 162 -45.74 -11.41 -12.75
C GLU A 162 -44.61 -10.82 -11.89
N MET A 163 -43.38 -10.73 -12.40
CA MET A 163 -42.23 -10.16 -11.67
C MET A 163 -42.31 -8.63 -11.56
N LEU A 164 -42.96 -7.97 -12.53
CA LEU A 164 -43.22 -6.53 -12.49
C LEU A 164 -44.24 -6.15 -11.39
N ALA A 165 -45.26 -7.00 -11.17
CA ALA A 165 -46.25 -6.78 -10.12
C ALA A 165 -45.67 -6.95 -8.69
N GLU A 166 -44.66 -7.81 -8.53
CA GLU A 166 -44.00 -8.04 -7.25
C GLU A 166 -43.07 -6.89 -6.84
N LEU A 167 -42.46 -6.21 -7.83
CA LEU A 167 -41.65 -5.00 -7.62
C LEU A 167 -42.49 -3.78 -7.23
N GLU A 168 -43.73 -3.66 -7.72
CA GLU A 168 -44.66 -2.59 -7.30
C GLU A 168 -45.14 -2.75 -5.85
N GLN A 169 -45.31 -4.00 -5.37
CA GLN A 169 -45.72 -4.25 -3.98
C GLN A 169 -44.60 -3.99 -2.96
N GLN A 170 -43.33 -4.13 -3.36
CA GLN A 170 -42.18 -3.92 -2.47
C GLN A 170 -41.79 -2.44 -2.31
N ASN A 171 -42.25 -1.55 -3.19
CA ASN A 171 -41.85 -0.14 -3.22
C ASN A 171 -42.98 0.83 -2.81
N ALA A 172 -44.07 0.32 -2.21
CA ALA A 172 -45.10 1.17 -1.65
C ALA A 172 -44.57 1.95 -0.42
N PRO A 173 -44.53 3.29 -0.44
CA PRO A 173 -44.05 4.07 0.69
C PRO A 173 -45.05 4.01 1.85
N ASP A 174 -44.55 3.65 3.03
CA ASP A 174 -45.26 3.66 4.31
C ASP A 174 -45.78 5.09 4.60
N ARG A 175 -47.10 5.23 4.74
CA ARG A 175 -47.77 6.53 4.98
C ARG A 175 -47.73 6.80 6.48
N PRO A 176 -47.08 7.87 6.98
CA PRO A 176 -47.30 8.29 8.35
C PRO A 176 -48.64 9.01 8.48
N ASP A 177 -49.37 8.68 9.56
CA ASP A 177 -50.63 9.32 10.02
C ASP A 177 -50.46 10.79 10.41
#